data_AF-A0A4D4MNS6-F1
#
_entry.id   AF-A0A4D4MNS6-F1
#
_cell.length_a   1.000
_cell.length_b   1.000
_cell.length_c   1.000
_cell.angle_alpha   90.00
_cell.angle_beta   90.00
_cell.angle_gamma   90.00
#
_symmetry.space_group_name_H-M   'P 1'
#
loop_
_entity.id
_entity.type
_entity.pdbx_description
1 polymer ?
#
loop_
_entity_poly.entity_id
_entity_poly.type
_entity_poly.pdbx_seq_one_letter_code
_entity_poly.pdbx_strand_id
1 'polypeptide(L)' 'MTTPAPALLIAGHGTRDEAGAEAFRDFVRELGRRHPELPVAGGFIELSPPRSPRRWASWWSGGCAGSPPFR' A
#
# COMPACT_ATOMS: atom_id res chain seq x y z
N MET A 1 4.27 26.65 -3.41
CA MET A 1 4.43 25.32 -2.81
C MET A 1 3.34 24.44 -3.40
N THR A 2 3.68 23.50 -4.29
CA THR A 2 2.71 22.50 -4.77
C THR A 2 2.55 21.49 -3.66
N THR A 3 1.37 21.43 -3.04
CA THR A 3 1.02 20.34 -2.15
C THR A 3 1.03 19.06 -2.97
N PRO A 4 1.82 18.03 -2.62
CA PRO A 4 1.80 16.76 -3.34
C PRO A 4 0.37 16.20 -3.31
N ALA A 5 -0.06 15.62 -4.44
CA ALA A 5 -1.37 15.01 -4.56
C ALA A 5 -1.58 13.98 -3.42
N PRO A 6 -2.77 13.91 -2.83
CA PRO A 6 -3.05 12.95 -1.77
C PRO A 6 -2.85 11.52 -2.29
N ALA A 7 -2.40 10.62 -1.42
CA ALA A 7 -2.31 9.19 -1.71
C ALA A 7 -2.87 8.39 -0.51
N LEU A 8 -3.40 7.21 -0.80
CA LEU A 8 -4.11 6.36 0.15
C LEU A 8 -3.26 5.15 0.53
N LEU A 9 -2.98 5.02 1.83
CA LEU A 9 -2.32 3.85 2.41
C LEU A 9 -3.33 3.06 3.25
N ILE A 10 -3.54 1.79 2.89
CA ILE A 10 -4.39 0.86 3.64
C ILE A 10 -3.50 -0.06 4.48
N ALA A 11 -3.56 0.09 5.79
CA ALA A 11 -2.81 -0.75 6.72
C ALA A 11 -3.73 -1.82 7.33
N GLY A 12 -3.55 -3.06 6.91
CA GLY A 12 -4.24 -4.21 7.50
C GLY A 12 -3.49 -4.75 8.71
N HIS A 13 -4.19 -5.30 9.70
CA HIS A 13 -3.57 -6.01 10.82
C HIS A 13 -2.63 -7.13 10.34
N GLY A 14 -3.04 -7.88 9.31
CA GLY A 14 -2.39 -9.12 8.90
C GLY A 14 -3.20 -10.31 9.38
N THR A 15 -3.26 -11.37 8.58
CA THR A 15 -3.97 -12.60 8.95
C THR A 15 -3.09 -13.81 8.65
N ARG A 16 -3.23 -14.86 9.46
CA ARG A 16 -2.59 -16.17 9.19
C ARG A 16 -3.32 -16.95 8.09
N ASP A 17 -4.52 -16.52 7.74
CA ASP A 17 -5.28 -17.06 6.62
C ASP A 17 -4.77 -16.46 5.30
N GLU A 18 -4.17 -17.29 4.47
CA GLU A 18 -3.63 -16.90 3.17
C GLU A 18 -4.73 -16.36 2.24
N ALA A 19 -5.95 -16.90 2.31
CA ALA A 19 -7.08 -16.44 1.50
C ALA A 19 -7.50 -15.02 1.89
N GLY A 20 -7.57 -14.72 3.18
CA GLY A 20 -7.79 -13.36 3.68
C GLY A 20 -6.67 -12.39 3.28
N ALA A 21 -5.42 -12.86 3.23
CA ALA A 21 -4.29 -12.05 2.77
C ALA A 21 -4.38 -11.73 1.26
N GLU A 22 -4.80 -12.69 0.45
CA GLU A 22 -5.04 -12.51 -0.97
C GLU A 22 -6.23 -11.58 -1.24
N ALA A 23 -7.35 -11.77 -0.55
CA ALA A 23 -8.53 -10.90 -0.67
C ALA A 23 -8.21 -9.43 -0.36
N PHE A 24 -7.36 -9.17 0.64
CA PHE A 24 -6.87 -7.82 0.94
C PHE A 24 -6.05 -7.22 -0.21
N ARG A 25 -5.17 -8.03 -0.83
CA ARG A 25 -4.34 -7.58 -1.97
C ARG A 25 -5.22 -7.26 -3.17
N ASP A 26 -6.24 -8.06 -3.44
CA ASP A 26 -7.19 -7.82 -4.52
C ASP A 26 -8.04 -6.58 -4.27
N PHE A 27 -8.45 -6.36 -3.02
CA PHE A 27 -9.13 -5.12 -2.62
C PHE A 27 -8.29 -3.87 -2.92
N VAL A 28 -7.02 -3.87 -2.53
CA VAL A 28 -6.10 -2.73 -2.78
C VAL A 28 -5.93 -2.49 -4.28
N ARG A 29 -5.79 -3.55 -5.08
CA ARG A 29 -5.67 -3.45 -6.54
C ARG A 29 -6.92 -2.88 -7.17
N GLU A 30 -8.08 -3.40 -6.82
CA GLU A 30 -9.35 -2.94 -7.39
C GLU A 30 -9.64 -1.49 -6.98
N LEU A 31 -9.29 -1.09 -5.76
CA LEU A 31 -9.44 0.30 -5.33
C LEU A 31 -8.57 1.25 -6.15
N GLY A 32 -7.30 0.90 -6.39
CA GLY A 32 -6.43 1.69 -7.27
C GLY A 32 -6.91 1.70 -8.73
N ARG A 33 -7.53 0.62 -9.19
CA ARG A 33 -8.10 0.55 -10.55
C ARG A 33 -9.33 1.43 -10.72
N ARG A 34 -10.13 1.60 -9.66
CA ARG A 34 -11.32 2.46 -9.63
C ARG A 34 -10.99 3.95 -9.44
N HIS A 35 -9.84 4.25 -8.84
CA HIS A 35 -9.38 5.61 -8.57
C HIS A 35 -7.99 5.84 -9.16
N PRO A 36 -7.84 5.88 -10.51
CA PRO A 36 -6.54 6.05 -11.15
C PRO A 36 -5.84 7.38 -10.81
N GLU A 37 -6.60 8.39 -10.37
CA GLU A 37 -6.12 9.68 -9.90
C GLU A 37 -5.52 9.65 -8.48
N LEU A 38 -5.81 8.59 -7.72
CA LEU A 38 -5.40 8.44 -6.33
C LEU A 38 -4.42 7.27 -6.22
N PRO A 39 -3.13 7.52 -5.93
CA PRO A 39 -2.21 6.43 -5.69
C PRO A 39 -2.63 5.64 -4.45
N VAL A 40 -2.91 4.35 -4.63
CA VAL A 40 -3.33 3.44 -3.55
C VAL A 40 -2.23 2.40 -3.29
N ALA A 41 -1.86 2.23 -2.02
CA ALA A 41 -1.00 1.15 -1.56
C ALA A 41 -1.59 0.48 -0.33
N GLY A 42 -1.23 -0.79 -0.08
CA GLY A 42 -1.64 -1.48 1.13
C GLY A 42 -0.62 -2.49 1.62
N GLY A 43 -0.66 -2.80 2.92
CA GLY A 43 0.25 -3.73 3.57
C GLY A 43 -0.22 -4.16 4.96
N PHE A 44 0.44 -5.19 5.50
CA PHE A 44 0.11 -5.74 6.82
C PHE A 44 1.09 -5.30 7.90
N ILE A 45 0.57 -4.94 9.07
CA ILE A 45 1.35 -4.35 10.18
C ILE A 45 1.96 -5.46 11.06
N GLU A 46 1.30 -6.60 11.25
CA GLU A 46 1.73 -7.65 12.19
C GLU A 46 2.52 -8.80 11.56
N LEU A 47 2.64 -8.88 10.21
CA LEU A 47 3.25 -10.03 9.52
C LEU A 47 4.52 -9.69 8.71
N SER A 48 5.11 -8.50 8.87
CA SER A 48 6.35 -8.12 8.16
C SER A 48 7.47 -7.67 9.10
N PRO A 49 8.60 -8.39 9.17
CA PRO A 49 9.87 -7.85 9.61
C PRO A 49 10.73 -7.40 8.41
N PRO A 50 11.39 -6.21 8.45
CA PRO A 50 11.34 -5.23 9.52
C PRO A 50 10.20 -4.21 9.34
N ARG A 51 9.66 -3.73 10.47
CA ARG A 51 8.85 -2.51 10.63
C ARG A 51 9.67 -1.31 10.16
N SER A 52 9.84 -1.14 8.85
CA SER A 52 10.75 -0.15 8.25
C SER A 52 9.95 0.98 7.61
N PRO A 53 9.94 2.16 8.24
CA PRO A 53 9.32 3.33 7.65
C PRO A 53 9.93 3.78 6.31
N ARG A 54 11.13 3.29 6.02
CA ARG A 54 11.98 3.81 4.94
C ARG A 54 11.46 3.44 3.55
N ARG A 55 10.74 2.32 3.43
CA ARG A 55 10.23 1.82 2.14
C ARG A 55 8.92 2.50 1.72
N TRP A 56 8.09 2.93 2.67
CA TRP A 56 6.94 3.80 2.36
C TRP A 56 7.40 5.20 1.99
N ALA A 57 8.41 5.72 2.69
CA ALA A 57 8.95 7.04 2.42
C ALA A 57 9.56 7.10 1.01
N SER A 58 10.29 6.06 0.58
CA SER A 58 10.86 6.02 -0.78
C SER A 58 9.81 5.94 -1.89
N TRP A 59 8.70 5.20 -1.68
CA TRP A 59 7.60 5.14 -2.65
C TRP A 59 6.84 6.48 -2.72
N TRP A 60 6.57 7.07 -1.55
CA TRP A 60 5.95 8.39 -1.46
C TRP A 60 6.83 9.48 -2.11
N SER A 61 8.14 9.48 -1.84
CA SER A 61 9.11 10.40 -2.44
C SER A 61 9.34 10.15 -3.94
N GLY A 62 9.06 8.95 -4.45
CA GLY A 62 9.10 8.59 -5.86
C GLY A 62 7.86 9.01 -6.65
N GLY A 63 6.94 9.79 -6.05
CA GLY A 63 5.70 10.21 -6.70
C GLY A 63 4.66 9.10 -6.80
N CYS A 64 4.73 8.10 -5.90
CA CYS A 64 3.85 6.93 -5.90
C CYS A 64 3.89 6.07 -7.18
N ALA A 65 4.87 6.32 -8.05
CA ALA A 65 5.09 5.54 -9.26
C ALA A 65 5.89 4.27 -8.92
N GLY A 66 5.30 3.10 -9.13
CA GLY A 66 5.95 1.79 -8.95
C GLY A 66 5.16 0.81 -8.09
N SER A 67 5.66 -0.43 -8.01
CA SER A 67 5.02 -1.50 -7.22
C SER A 67 5.14 -1.23 -5.71
N PRO A 68 4.03 -1.32 -4.95
CA PRO A 68 4.05 -1.06 -3.52
C PRO A 68 4.93 -2.07 -2.77
N PRO A 69 5.42 -1.71 -1.56
CA PRO A 69 6.44 -2.48 -0.86
C PRO A 69 6.05 -3.88 -0.36
N PHE A 70 4.82 -4.32 -0.61
CA PHE A 70 4.28 -5.57 -0.12
C PHE A 70 3.86 -6.45 -1.32
N ARG A 71 4.52 -7.61 -1.45
CA ARG A 71 4.08 -8.75 -2.28
C ARG A 71 3.56 -9.85 -1.38
#